data_AF-A0A9X0K982-F1
#
_entry.id   AF-A0A9X0K982-F1
#
_cell.length_a   1.000
_cell.length_b   1.000
_cell.length_c   1.000
_cell.angle_alpha   90.00
_cell.angle_beta   90.00
_cell.angle_gamma   90.00
#
_symmetry.space_group_name_H-M   'P 1'
#
loop_
_entity.id
_entity.type
_entity.pdbx_description
1 polymer ?
#
loop_
_entity_poly.entity_id
_entity_poly.type
_entity_poly.pdbx_seq_one_letter_code
_entity_poly.pdbx_strand_id
1 'polypeptide(L)' 'ISHVILNTKEQIKMSSNNLYTDIEQYDMKLFGNAKREYQVAVPFESDVSKIKSIRLVLDSPFDEHLNNVAEKKELTVDLK' A
#
# COMPACT_ATOMS: atom_id res chain seq x y z
N ILE A 1 -1.76 -2.88 -1.76
CA ILE A 1 -1.09 -3.31 -0.50
C ILE A 1 -2.19 -3.87 0.39
N SER A 2 -2.02 -5.07 0.94
CA SER A 2 -3.00 -5.70 1.82
C SER A 2 -2.64 -5.60 3.28
N HIS A 3 -1.34 -5.65 3.59
CA HIS A 3 -0.84 -5.50 4.95
C HIS A 3 0.45 -4.69 4.99
N VAL A 4 0.63 -3.99 6.10
CA VAL A 4 1.90 -3.41 6.53
C VAL A 4 2.31 -4.13 7.80
N ILE A 5 3.54 -4.64 7.85
CA ILE A 5 4.08 -5.36 9.01
C ILE A 5 5.33 -4.60 9.47
N LEU A 6 5.34 -4.16 10.72
CA LEU A 6 6.47 -3.49 11.34
C LEU A 6 7.43 -4.50 11.95
N ASN A 7 8.72 -4.15 12.08
CA ASN A 7 9.69 -4.95 12.83
C ASN A 7 9.33 -5.10 14.32
N THR A 8 8.47 -4.22 14.85
CA THR A 8 7.89 -4.33 16.20
C THR A 8 6.86 -5.45 16.33
N LYS A 9 6.57 -6.18 15.23
CA LYS A 9 5.54 -7.23 15.10
C LYS A 9 4.10 -6.71 15.05
N GLU A 10 3.91 -5.40 15.03
CA GLU A 10 2.60 -4.81 14.72
C GLU A 10 2.26 -5.08 13.25
N GLN A 11 1.04 -5.56 13.00
CA GLN A 11 0.52 -5.85 11.67
C GLN A 11 -0.78 -5.09 11.46
N ILE A 12 -0.83 -4.33 10.37
CA ILE A 12 -1.96 -3.47 10.04
C ILE A 12 -2.54 -3.93 8.71
N LYS A 13 -3.83 -4.26 8.71
CA LYS A 13 -4.57 -4.55 7.49
C LYS A 13 -4.88 -3.25 6.76
N MET A 14 -4.52 -3.19 5.49
CA MET A 14 -4.78 -2.04 4.63
C MET A 14 -6.18 -2.12 4.07
N SER A 15 -6.98 -1.08 4.29
CA SER A 15 -8.28 -0.90 3.63
C SER A 15 -8.16 0.15 2.53
N SER A 16 -9.10 0.12 1.58
CA SER A 16 -9.18 1.09 0.47
C SER A 16 -9.25 2.54 0.94
N ASN A 17 -9.72 2.79 2.17
CA ASN A 17 -9.87 4.11 2.77
C ASN A 17 -8.55 4.73 3.23
N ASN A 18 -7.46 3.96 3.24
CA ASN A 18 -6.13 4.44 3.63
C ASN A 18 -5.35 5.03 2.43
N LEU A 19 -5.93 4.98 1.23
CA LEU A 19 -5.39 5.62 0.03
C LEU A 19 -5.72 7.11 0.08
N TYR A 20 -4.69 7.92 0.30
CA TYR A 20 -4.72 9.35 0.01
C TYR A 20 -4.46 9.51 -1.47
N THR A 21 -5.55 9.45 -2.21
CA THR A 21 -5.59 9.99 -3.54
C THR A 21 -5.95 11.46 -3.39
N ASP A 22 -5.20 12.37 -4.00
CA ASP A 22 -5.56 13.80 -4.16
C ASP A 22 -6.84 13.93 -5.03
N ILE A 23 -7.96 13.30 -4.63
CA ILE A 23 -9.21 13.20 -5.41
C ILE A 23 -9.96 14.52 -5.47
N GLU A 24 -9.65 15.49 -4.61
CA GLU A 24 -10.26 16.81 -4.75
C GLU A 24 -9.77 17.59 -5.98
N GLN A 25 -8.74 17.11 -6.69
CA GLN A 25 -8.34 17.68 -7.96
C GLN A 25 -8.29 16.60 -9.05
N TYR A 26 -9.26 16.73 -9.96
CA TYR A 26 -9.31 16.17 -11.31
C TYR A 26 -10.10 14.89 -11.55
N ASP A 27 -11.20 15.13 -12.27
CA ASP A 27 -11.77 14.32 -13.36
C ASP A 27 -10.71 14.06 -14.48
N MET A 28 -9.53 13.55 -14.10
CA MET A 28 -8.40 13.34 -15.01
C MET A 28 -8.58 12.02 -15.73
N LYS A 29 -9.18 12.09 -16.92
CA LYS A 29 -9.00 11.09 -17.98
C LYS A 29 -7.50 10.79 -18.07
N LEU A 30 -7.11 9.56 -17.75
CA LEU A 30 -5.75 9.05 -17.92
C LEU A 30 -5.43 9.05 -19.41
N PHE A 31 -4.95 10.18 -19.94
CA PHE A 31 -4.47 10.26 -21.31
C PHE A 31 -3.06 9.68 -21.36
N GLY A 32 -2.87 8.61 -22.13
CA GLY A 32 -1.58 8.10 -22.63
C GLY A 32 -0.50 7.83 -21.57
N ASN A 33 -0.37 6.57 -21.15
CA ASN A 33 0.79 6.02 -20.41
C ASN A 33 1.19 6.70 -19.08
N ALA A 34 0.41 7.68 -18.58
CA ALA A 34 0.66 8.30 -17.29
C ALA A 34 0.44 7.29 -16.15
N LYS A 35 1.47 7.05 -15.35
CA LYS A 35 1.36 6.24 -14.13
C LYS A 35 0.69 7.09 -13.05
N ARG A 36 -0.39 6.59 -12.44
CA ARG A 36 -1.03 7.29 -11.32
C ARG A 36 -0.15 7.10 -10.08
N GLU A 37 0.24 8.20 -9.46
CA GLU A 37 0.88 8.19 -8.15
C GLU A 37 -0.20 8.09 -7.07
N TYR A 38 0.05 7.27 -6.05
CA TYR A 38 -0.85 7.07 -4.92
C TYR A 38 -0.06 7.24 -3.63
N GLN A 39 -0.60 8.03 -2.71
CA GLN A 39 -0.08 8.10 -1.35
C GLN A 39 -0.94 7.24 -0.44
N VAL A 40 -0.32 6.57 0.52
CA VAL A 40 -1.01 5.73 1.50
C VAL A 40 -0.49 6.12 2.86
N ALA A 41 -1.35 6.57 3.75
CA ALA A 41 -0.97 6.81 5.14
C ALA A 41 -1.54 5.69 6.02
N VAL A 42 -0.69 5.09 6.83
CA VAL A 42 -1.04 3.97 7.69
C VAL A 42 -0.73 4.39 9.12
N PRO A 43 -1.75 4.60 9.97
CA PRO A 43 -1.51 4.85 11.38
C PRO A 43 -1.02 3.55 12.04
N PHE A 44 -0.07 3.68 12.96
CA PHE A 44 0.46 2.60 13.78
C PHE A 44 0.59 3.07 15.23
N GLU A 45 0.43 2.15 16.18
CA GLU A 45 0.51 2.45 17.62
C GLU A 45 1.94 2.32 18.16
N SER A 46 2.81 1.62 17.44
CA SER A 46 4.22 1.47 17.80
C SER A 46 4.94 2.82 17.90
N ASP A 47 5.81 2.93 18.91
CA ASP A 47 6.76 4.01 19.05
C ASP A 47 7.67 4.10 17.80
N VAL A 48 7.57 5.22 17.08
CA VAL A 48 8.31 5.51 15.84
C VAL A 48 9.80 5.24 15.98
N SER A 49 10.39 5.59 17.13
CA SER A 49 11.84 5.43 17.36
C SER A 49 12.32 3.98 17.34
N LYS A 50 11.40 3.02 17.50
CA LYS A 50 11.69 1.58 17.51
C LYS A 50 11.43 0.91 16.16
N ILE A 51 10.82 1.63 15.22
CA ILE A 51 10.52 1.12 13.89
C ILE A 51 11.77 1.26 13.03
N LYS A 52 12.40 0.12 12.72
CA LYS A 52 13.63 0.04 11.92
C LYS A 52 13.36 -0.42 10.49
N SER A 53 12.27 -1.15 10.27
CA SER A 53 11.91 -1.62 8.95
C SER A 53 10.42 -1.88 8.84
N ILE A 54 9.93 -1.75 7.61
CA ILE A 54 8.55 -1.98 7.22
C ILE A 54 8.52 -3.04 6.14
N ARG A 55 7.68 -4.05 6.31
CA ARG A 55 7.35 -5.01 5.26
C ARG A 55 5.98 -4.71 4.69
N LEU A 56 5.95 -4.42 3.40
CA LEU A 56 4.74 -4.23 2.61
C LEU A 56 4.36 -5.55 1.96
N VAL A 57 3.10 -5.92 2.15
CA VAL A 57 2.52 -7.12 1.58
C VAL A 57 1.56 -6.69 0.46
N LEU A 58 1.88 -7.09 -0.77
CA LEU A 58 1.12 -6.78 -1.97
C LEU A 58 0.31 -8.01 -2.38
N ASP A 59 -1.01 -7.92 -2.25
CA ASP A 59 -1.89 -8.94 -2.79
C ASP A 59 -1.88 -8.89 -4.32
N SER A 60 -2.10 -10.06 -4.90
CA SER A 60 -2.29 -10.25 -6.33
C SER A 60 -3.51 -9.47 -6.82
N PRO A 61 -3.42 -8.76 -7.95
CA PRO A 61 -4.59 -8.15 -8.56
C PRO A 61 -5.55 -9.22 -9.05
N PHE A 62 -6.83 -8.87 -9.09
CA PHE A 62 -7.90 -9.67 -9.69
C PHE A 62 -8.12 -9.26 -11.15
N ASP A 63 -8.45 -10.21 -12.02
CA ASP A 63 -8.99 -9.91 -13.35
C ASP A 63 -10.49 -9.55 -13.31
N GLU A 64 -11.05 -9.28 -14.49
CA GLU A 64 -12.49 -9.01 -14.69
C GLU A 64 -13.41 -10.16 -14.28
N HIS A 65 -12.86 -11.36 -14.07
CA HIS A 65 -13.56 -12.55 -13.61
C HIS A 65 -13.26 -12.87 -12.15
N LEU A 66 -12.65 -11.94 -11.40
CA LEU A 66 -12.27 -12.08 -9.99
C LEU A 66 -11.26 -13.21 -9.72
N ASN A 67 -10.51 -13.63 -10.73
CA ASN A 67 -9.40 -14.57 -10.57
C ASN A 67 -8.11 -13.81 -10.25
N ASN A 68 -7.25 -14.40 -9.41
CA ASN A 68 -5.92 -13.87 -9.17
C ASN A 68 -5.05 -14.01 -10.42
N VAL A 69 -4.49 -12.90 -10.91
CA VAL A 69 -3.65 -12.89 -12.12
C VAL A 69 -2.15 -12.73 -11.86
N ALA A 70 -1.76 -12.59 -10.60
CA ALA A 70 -0.36 -12.57 -10.22
C ALA A 70 -0.14 -13.30 -8.90
N GLU A 71 1.12 -13.50 -8.54
CA GLU A 71 1.50 -13.95 -7.21
C GLU A 71 1.61 -12.78 -6.23
N LYS A 72 1.38 -13.08 -4.96
CA LYS A 72 1.62 -12.18 -3.85
C LYS A 72 3.09 -11.77 -3.81
N LYS A 73 3.37 -10.48 -3.62
CA LYS A 73 4.73 -9.94 -3.49
C LYS A 73 4.94 -9.30 -2.13
N GLU A 74 6.14 -9.44 -1.60
CA GLU A 74 6.54 -8.79 -0.35
C GLU A 74 7.75 -7.90 -0.60
N LEU A 75 7.73 -6.69 -0.05
CA LEU A 75 8.83 -5.73 -0.11
C LEU A 75 9.20 -5.32 1.31
N THR A 76 10.46 -5.47 1.69
CA THR A 76 10.97 -4.95 2.97
C THR A 76 11.76 -3.68 2.71
N VAL A 77 11.47 -2.64 3.49
CA VAL A 77 12.14 -1.34 3.43
C VAL A 77 12.74 -1.07 4.81
N ASP A 78 14.06 -0.92 4.87
CA ASP A 78 14.76 -0.48 6.06
C ASP A 78 14.69 1.05 6.17
N LEU A 79 14.29 1.54 7.34
CA LEU A 79 14.15 2.96 7.65
C LEU A 79 15.46 3.46 8.29
N LYS A 80 15.90 4.65 7.86
CA LYS A 80 17.10 5.31 8.40
C LYS A 80 16.76 6.19 9.59
#